data_AF-A0A7S0U039-F1
#
_entry.id   AF-A0A7S0U039-F1
#
_cell.length_a   1.000
_cell.length_b   1.000
_cell.length_c   1.000
_cell.angle_alpha   90.00
_cell.angle_beta   90.00
_cell.angle_gamma   90.00
#
_symmetry.space_group_name_H-M   'P 1'
#
loop_
_entity.id
_entity.type
_entity.pdbx_description
1 polymer ?
#
loop_
_entity_poly.entity_id
_entity_poly.type
_entity_poly.pdbx_seq_one_letter_code
_entity_poly.pdbx_strand_id
1 'polypeptide(L)'
;TQTVKIILVFFSPLYGITTVMSIDADMATATSVQVGVTVQHYAILEGPNLISYIIVQSLVLVFTILIIVDVAWRLRALFAAYREDRVTPSLSSTVLMLIDVTTVAMTIVVVCVRIPNKISSAEQVSSILGSLNSIEWSSSTITVDSKKERFFTSVQRLLALIEDESTVDAFLNVVLVILLIRCIQCTNLHPRLALLTGTVSKAMDDFWHATLLIVMIMGSFAGIGSWRFGSEMEAFATWESTMQTQFFMMLGDFGGVEDWAEEADLAAFVVLYVIVMFLLVLNFLLAIVVEAYLQVRRKIDLAQFEQEFFTDMICVLRYNVLRFRYGWPERRILGLLIDDLKMLNIGFLDLWNTGLFKNQKSLQHFFEYFGRFDFLEPHKITKYGVGEKEDEMKTVVEIEKRVAKLLGMRVPTVREQALMDRPDLSDPDTPISIQRSMTVKPGARPSLWDVTR
;
A
#
# COMPACT_ATOMS: atom_id res chain seq x y z
N THR A 1 23.33 -40.50 21.53
CA THR A 1 22.39 -39.39 21.76
C THR A 1 22.34 -38.60 20.49
N GLN A 2 21.20 -38.57 19.80
CA GLN A 2 21.07 -37.83 18.53
C GLN A 2 21.05 -36.32 18.77
N THR A 3 20.46 -35.88 19.89
CA THR A 3 20.42 -34.47 20.29
C THR A 3 20.75 -34.35 21.78
N VAL A 4 21.49 -33.30 22.15
CA VAL A 4 21.75 -32.92 23.54
C VAL A 4 21.27 -31.49 23.73
N LYS A 5 20.31 -31.29 24.64
CA LYS A 5 19.73 -29.99 24.96
C LYS A 5 20.10 -29.60 26.39
N ILE A 6 20.83 -28.51 26.55
CA ILE A 6 21.19 -27.93 27.85
C ILE A 6 20.37 -26.66 28.03
N ILE A 7 19.58 -26.59 29.10
CA ILE A 7 18.71 -25.44 29.39
C ILE A 7 19.20 -24.79 30.67
N LEU A 8 19.53 -23.50 30.58
CA LEU A 8 19.97 -22.66 31.68
C LEU A 8 18.92 -21.58 31.89
N VAL A 9 18.44 -21.42 33.12
CA VAL A 9 17.45 -20.41 33.48
C VAL A 9 18.12 -19.41 34.42
N PHE A 10 18.16 -18.15 34.01
CA PHE A 10 18.68 -17.03 34.80
C PHE A 10 17.52 -16.14 35.18
N PHE A 11 17.43 -15.77 36.45
CA PHE A 11 16.45 -14.80 36.93
C PHE A 11 17.18 -13.57 37.47
N SER A 12 16.83 -12.39 36.96
CA SER A 12 17.34 -11.11 37.42
C SER A 12 16.24 -10.35 38.18
N PRO A 13 16.25 -10.36 39.53
CA PRO A 13 15.19 -9.73 40.33
C PRO A 13 15.12 -8.22 40.15
N LEU A 14 16.26 -7.57 39.86
CA LEU A 14 16.35 -6.11 39.76
C LEU A 14 15.59 -5.58 38.54
N TYR A 15 15.57 -6.35 37.45
CA TYR A 15 14.90 -5.99 36.20
C TYR A 15 13.61 -6.78 35.95
N GLY A 16 13.30 -7.80 36.76
CA GLY A 16 12.16 -8.69 36.55
C GLY A 16 12.29 -9.51 35.26
N ILE A 17 13.52 -9.83 34.84
CA ILE A 17 13.78 -10.56 33.59
C ILE A 17 14.18 -11.99 33.91
N THR A 18 13.47 -12.94 33.31
CA THR A 18 13.84 -14.35 33.26
C THR A 18 14.44 -14.64 31.90
N THR A 19 15.71 -15.03 31.86
CA THR A 19 16.40 -15.41 30.63
C THR A 19 16.54 -16.92 30.59
N VAL A 20 16.08 -17.54 29.52
CA VAL A 20 16.35 -18.94 29.23
C VAL A 20 17.37 -19.03 28.11
N MET A 21 18.45 -19.73 28.37
CA MET A 21 19.45 -20.07 27.38
C MET A 21 19.34 -21.57 27.09
N SER A 22 19.03 -21.92 25.84
CA SER A 22 19.04 -23.29 25.36
C SER A 22 20.25 -23.48 24.45
N ILE A 23 21.05 -24.49 24.76
CA ILE A 23 22.15 -24.96 23.92
C ILE A 23 21.71 -26.29 23.35
N ASP A 24 21.41 -26.29 22.06
CA ASP A 24 20.97 -27.45 21.30
C ASP A 24 22.17 -27.95 20.49
N ALA A 25 22.71 -29.10 20.86
CA ALA A 25 23.77 -29.77 20.13
C ALA A 25 23.18 -30.95 19.36
N ASP A 26 23.09 -30.81 18.05
CA ASP A 26 22.67 -31.89 17.15
C ASP A 26 23.91 -32.69 16.71
N MET A 27 23.85 -34.01 16.92
CA MET A 27 24.90 -34.99 16.59
C MET A 27 24.44 -35.91 15.45
N ALA A 28 23.43 -35.53 14.67
CA ALA A 28 22.89 -36.34 13.58
C ALA A 28 23.94 -36.66 12.50
N THR A 29 24.94 -35.81 12.29
CA THR A 29 26.02 -36.02 11.32
C THR A 29 27.23 -36.68 11.98
N ALA A 30 27.75 -37.75 11.39
CA ALA A 30 28.85 -38.55 11.96
C ALA A 30 30.19 -37.78 12.14
N THR A 31 30.32 -36.59 11.55
CA THR A 31 31.58 -35.85 11.44
C THR A 31 31.55 -34.44 12.04
N SER A 32 30.40 -33.88 12.41
CA SER A 32 30.30 -32.54 12.99
C SER A 32 29.16 -32.42 13.99
N VAL A 33 29.38 -31.64 15.05
CA VAL A 33 28.33 -31.27 16.03
C VAL A 33 27.88 -29.85 15.68
N GLN A 34 26.63 -29.71 15.25
CA GLN A 34 26.03 -28.38 15.09
C GLN A 34 25.49 -27.93 16.44
N VAL A 35 26.08 -26.85 16.97
CA VAL A 35 25.66 -26.27 18.26
C VAL A 35 24.92 -24.97 17.99
N GLY A 36 23.61 -24.99 18.20
CA GLY A 36 22.76 -23.81 18.24
C GLY A 36 22.66 -23.28 19.66
N VAL A 37 22.90 -21.98 19.85
CA VAL A 37 22.64 -21.29 21.12
C VAL A 37 21.46 -20.35 20.91
N THR A 38 20.38 -20.56 21.66
CA THR A 38 19.23 -19.68 21.67
C THR A 38 19.09 -19.03 23.04
N VAL A 39 18.90 -17.71 23.06
CA VAL A 39 18.68 -16.94 24.28
C VAL A 39 17.34 -16.25 24.15
N GLN A 40 16.42 -16.58 25.05
CA GLN A 40 15.09 -15.99 25.11
C GLN A 40 14.94 -15.22 26.42
N HIS A 41 14.43 -14.00 26.32
CA HIS A 41 14.19 -13.13 27.47
C HIS A 41 12.69 -13.00 27.70
N TYR A 42 12.26 -13.26 28.92
CA TYR A 42 10.90 -13.06 29.40
C TYR A 42 10.91 -11.92 30.41
N ALA A 43 10.25 -10.81 30.07
CA ALA A 43 10.12 -9.67 30.96
C ALA A 43 8.78 -9.74 31.72
N ILE A 44 8.90 -9.90 33.04
CA ILE A 44 7.77 -9.83 33.96
C ILE A 44 7.44 -8.35 34.19
N LEU A 45 6.16 -8.00 34.19
CA LEU A 45 5.72 -6.66 34.55
C LEU A 45 5.23 -6.65 36.00
N GLU A 46 5.95 -5.93 36.86
CA GLU A 46 5.58 -5.71 38.26
C GLU A 46 5.54 -4.22 38.61
N GLY A 47 4.72 -3.88 39.60
CA GLY A 47 4.65 -2.54 40.20
C GLY A 47 4.38 -1.41 39.20
N PRO A 48 5.23 -0.35 39.14
CA PRO A 48 4.98 0.83 38.33
C PRO A 48 5.00 0.56 36.81
N ASN A 49 5.75 -0.46 36.36
CA ASN A 49 5.82 -0.84 34.94
C ASN A 49 4.50 -1.47 34.49
N LEU A 50 3.86 -2.27 35.35
CA LEU A 50 2.54 -2.85 35.09
C LEU A 50 1.47 -1.75 34.97
N ILE A 51 1.50 -0.74 35.84
CA ILE A 51 0.56 0.39 35.78
C ILE A 51 0.72 1.16 34.46
N SER A 52 1.96 1.45 34.07
CA SER A 52 2.26 2.15 32.82
C SER A 52 1.78 1.35 31.60
N TYR A 53 1.99 0.04 31.61
CA TYR A 53 1.48 -0.88 30.59
C TYR A 53 -0.05 -0.88 30.52
N ILE A 54 -0.75 -0.98 31.64
CA ILE A 54 -2.22 -0.95 31.69
C ILE A 54 -2.76 0.37 31.13
N ILE A 55 -2.13 1.51 31.44
CA ILE A 55 -2.53 2.82 30.90
C ILE A 55 -2.41 2.82 29.37
N VAL A 56 -1.27 2.43 28.82
CA VAL A 56 -1.06 2.38 27.36
C VAL A 56 -2.05 1.43 26.70
N GLN A 57 -2.26 0.25 27.29
CA GLN A 57 -3.15 -0.76 26.76
C GLN A 57 -4.63 -0.34 26.84
N SER A 58 -5.02 0.44 27.85
CA SER A 58 -6.36 1.03 27.94
C SER A 58 -6.61 2.04 26.81
N LEU A 59 -5.60 2.83 26.45
CA LEU A 59 -5.65 3.76 25.33
C LEU A 59 -5.74 3.01 23.98
N VAL A 60 -4.99 1.92 23.82
CA VAL A 60 -5.11 1.03 22.65
C VAL A 60 -6.53 0.48 22.53
N LEU A 61 -7.13 0.02 23.64
CA LEU A 61 -8.50 -0.50 23.66
C LEU A 61 -9.53 0.56 23.25
N VAL A 62 -9.36 1.82 23.66
CA VAL A 62 -10.20 2.93 23.19
C VAL A 62 -10.09 3.09 21.67
N PHE A 63 -8.87 3.07 21.11
CA PHE A 63 -8.69 3.13 19.66
C PHE A 63 -9.28 1.91 18.94
N THR A 64 -9.16 0.71 19.49
CA THR A 64 -9.81 -0.49 18.93
C THR A 64 -11.32 -0.32 18.88
N ILE A 65 -11.95 0.23 19.93
CA ILE A 65 -13.40 0.53 19.95
C ILE A 65 -13.76 1.52 18.84
N LEU A 66 -12.97 2.58 18.64
CA LEU A 66 -13.22 3.55 17.56
C LEU A 66 -13.15 2.89 16.17
N ILE A 67 -12.17 2.00 15.95
CA ILE A 67 -12.05 1.26 14.68
C ILE A 67 -13.25 0.30 14.49
N ILE A 68 -13.70 -0.37 15.55
CA ILE A 68 -14.91 -1.23 15.50
C ILE A 68 -16.13 -0.41 15.09
N VAL A 69 -16.31 0.79 15.66
CA VAL A 69 -17.42 1.67 15.30
C VAL A 69 -17.32 2.08 13.83
N ASP A 70 -16.15 2.50 13.35
CA ASP A 70 -15.97 2.87 11.93
C ASP A 70 -16.33 1.71 10.98
N VAL A 71 -15.80 0.51 11.25
CA VAL A 71 -16.08 -0.68 10.43
C VAL A 71 -17.57 -1.07 10.48
N ALA A 72 -18.20 -1.00 11.64
CA ALA A 72 -19.62 -1.29 11.79
C ALA A 72 -20.50 -0.28 11.02
N TRP A 73 -20.11 1.00 10.99
CA TRP A 73 -20.81 2.02 10.21
C TRP A 73 -20.65 1.78 8.71
N ARG A 74 -19.45 1.42 8.24
CA ARG A 74 -19.21 1.05 6.83
C ARG A 74 -19.99 -0.19 6.41
N LEU A 75 -20.04 -1.22 7.26
CA LEU A 75 -20.83 -2.44 7.04
C LEU A 75 -22.33 -2.13 6.94
N ARG A 76 -22.86 -1.29 7.84
CA ARG A 76 -24.26 -0.86 7.77
C ARG A 76 -24.57 -0.08 6.49
N ALA A 77 -23.68 0.84 6.10
CA ALA A 77 -23.85 1.62 4.88
C ALA A 77 -23.86 0.74 3.63
N LEU A 78 -22.96 -0.24 3.53
CA LEU A 78 -22.92 -1.18 2.41
C LEU A 78 -24.13 -2.12 2.41
N PHE A 79 -24.56 -2.61 3.57
CA PHE A 79 -25.76 -3.45 3.66
C PHE A 79 -27.04 -2.68 3.29
N ALA A 80 -27.13 -1.41 3.69
CA ALA A 80 -28.23 -0.54 3.28
C ALA A 80 -28.23 -0.30 1.76
N ALA A 81 -27.06 -0.04 1.17
CA ALA A 81 -26.91 0.14 -0.28
C ALA A 81 -27.24 -1.14 -1.08
N TYR A 82 -26.88 -2.31 -0.55
CA TYR A 82 -27.22 -3.60 -1.13
C TYR A 82 -28.72 -3.88 -1.08
N ARG A 83 -29.37 -3.57 0.07
CA ARG A 83 -30.82 -3.74 0.23
C ARG A 83 -31.64 -2.87 -0.73
N GLU A 84 -31.13 -1.69 -1.09
CA GLU A 84 -31.80 -0.79 -2.03
C GLU A 84 -31.49 -1.06 -3.51
N ASP A 85 -30.78 -2.16 -3.84
CA ASP A 85 -30.41 -2.55 -5.22
C ASP A 85 -29.66 -1.46 -6.03
N ARG A 86 -29.09 -0.46 -5.35
CA ARG A 86 -28.46 0.70 -6.02
C ARG A 86 -27.04 0.42 -6.52
N VAL A 87 -26.31 -0.53 -5.91
CA VAL A 87 -24.89 -0.75 -6.19
C VAL A 87 -24.54 -2.24 -6.08
N THR A 88 -24.06 -2.84 -7.16
CA THR A 88 -23.36 -4.14 -7.09
C THR A 88 -21.96 -3.90 -6.50
N PRO A 89 -21.58 -4.58 -5.41
CA PRO A 89 -20.28 -4.33 -4.79
C PRO A 89 -19.17 -4.77 -5.73
N SER A 90 -18.24 -3.87 -6.05
CA SER A 90 -17.04 -4.24 -6.79
C SER A 90 -16.19 -5.20 -5.97
N LEU A 91 -15.51 -6.13 -6.65
CA LEU A 91 -14.69 -7.16 -6.01
C LEU A 91 -13.60 -6.54 -5.13
N SER A 92 -12.98 -5.44 -5.57
CA SER A 92 -11.98 -4.69 -4.80
C SER A 92 -12.52 -4.11 -3.49
N SER A 93 -13.71 -3.49 -3.52
CA SER A 93 -14.32 -2.90 -2.32
C SER A 93 -14.69 -3.97 -1.29
N THR A 94 -15.14 -5.13 -1.76
CA THR A 94 -15.50 -6.27 -0.91
C THR A 94 -14.27 -6.88 -0.24
N VAL A 95 -13.17 -7.03 -0.98
CA VAL A 95 -11.90 -7.54 -0.44
C VAL A 95 -11.32 -6.59 0.60
N LEU A 96 -11.31 -5.27 0.33
CA LEU A 96 -10.84 -4.27 1.30
C LEU A 96 -11.66 -4.30 2.59
N MET A 97 -12.99 -4.43 2.49
CA MET A 97 -13.86 -4.59 3.65
C MET A 97 -13.55 -5.87 4.43
N LEU A 98 -13.33 -7.00 3.75
CA LEU A 98 -12.97 -8.25 4.41
C LEU A 98 -11.68 -8.09 5.22
N ILE A 99 -10.66 -7.45 4.62
CA ILE A 99 -9.40 -7.17 5.31
C ILE A 99 -9.62 -6.25 6.52
N ASP A 100 -10.55 -5.29 6.46
CA ASP A 100 -10.84 -4.38 7.59
C ASP A 100 -11.48 -5.16 8.75
N VAL A 101 -12.45 -6.01 8.45
CA VAL A 101 -13.12 -6.87 9.43
C VAL A 101 -12.13 -7.86 10.06
N THR A 102 -11.27 -8.48 9.25
CA THR A 102 -10.25 -9.41 9.79
C THR A 102 -9.22 -8.68 10.64
N THR A 103 -8.76 -7.49 10.25
CA THR A 103 -7.81 -6.69 11.05
C THR A 103 -8.42 -6.33 12.41
N VAL A 104 -9.68 -5.92 12.44
CA VAL A 104 -10.40 -5.64 13.70
C VAL A 104 -10.54 -6.90 14.55
N ALA A 105 -10.93 -8.03 13.96
CA ALA A 105 -11.03 -9.29 14.69
C ALA A 105 -9.68 -9.70 15.29
N MET A 106 -8.58 -9.62 14.53
CA MET A 106 -7.26 -9.98 15.01
C MET A 106 -6.79 -9.04 16.13
N THR A 107 -6.98 -7.73 16.01
CA THR A 107 -6.62 -6.77 17.08
C THR A 107 -7.38 -7.03 18.37
N ILE A 108 -8.67 -7.39 18.30
CA ILE A 108 -9.46 -7.77 19.47
C ILE A 108 -8.87 -9.02 20.13
N VAL A 109 -8.56 -10.06 19.34
CA VAL A 109 -7.97 -11.30 19.85
C VAL A 109 -6.65 -11.02 20.57
N VAL A 110 -5.75 -10.24 19.96
CA VAL A 110 -4.48 -9.85 20.59
C VAL A 110 -4.72 -9.17 21.94
N VAL A 111 -5.59 -8.15 21.97
CA VAL A 111 -5.85 -7.36 23.19
C VAL A 111 -6.47 -8.24 24.29
N CYS A 112 -7.41 -9.11 23.93
CA CYS A 112 -8.09 -10.00 24.88
C CYS A 112 -7.17 -11.07 25.47
N VAL A 113 -6.21 -11.58 24.69
CA VAL A 113 -5.23 -12.58 25.17
C VAL A 113 -4.10 -11.91 25.95
N ARG A 114 -3.60 -10.76 25.49
CA ARG A 114 -2.38 -10.13 26.06
C ARG A 114 -2.59 -9.52 27.43
N ILE A 115 -3.70 -8.79 27.64
CA ILE A 115 -4.00 -8.12 28.91
C ILE A 115 -3.98 -9.10 30.10
N PRO A 116 -4.78 -10.18 30.11
CA PRO A 116 -4.81 -11.09 31.25
C PRO A 116 -3.48 -11.82 31.44
N ASN A 117 -2.82 -12.23 30.34
CA ASN A 117 -1.53 -12.91 30.40
C ASN A 117 -0.45 -12.03 31.03
N LYS A 118 -0.40 -10.73 30.69
CA LYS A 118 0.57 -9.80 31.30
C LYS A 118 0.23 -9.43 32.73
N ILE A 119 -1.05 -9.31 33.10
CA ILE A 119 -1.46 -9.06 34.50
C ILE A 119 -1.09 -10.25 35.40
N SER A 120 -1.30 -11.48 34.93
CA SER A 120 -1.01 -12.71 35.70
C SER A 120 0.47 -13.13 35.63
N SER A 121 1.28 -12.52 34.75
CA SER A 121 2.68 -12.92 34.51
C SER A 121 3.55 -12.98 35.76
N ALA A 122 3.43 -12.00 36.66
CA ALA A 122 4.19 -11.94 37.91
C ALA A 122 3.84 -13.09 38.86
N GLU A 123 2.55 -13.37 39.02
CA GLU A 123 2.07 -14.47 39.87
C GLU A 123 2.49 -15.84 39.30
N GLN A 124 2.39 -16.01 37.98
CA GLN A 124 2.78 -17.24 37.31
C GLN A 124 4.28 -17.51 37.48
N VAL A 125 5.14 -16.52 37.19
CA VAL A 125 6.59 -16.71 37.29
C VAL A 125 7.05 -16.86 38.74
N SER A 126 6.50 -16.08 39.68
CA SER A 126 6.82 -16.24 41.11
C SER A 126 6.40 -17.62 41.64
N SER A 127 5.27 -18.18 41.19
CA SER A 127 4.85 -19.53 41.56
C SER A 127 5.80 -20.61 41.04
N ILE A 128 6.32 -20.45 39.82
CA ILE A 128 7.28 -21.37 39.19
C ILE A 128 8.66 -21.27 39.87
N LEU A 129 9.14 -20.05 40.14
CA LEU A 129 10.39 -19.83 40.86
C LEU A 129 10.29 -20.34 42.32
N GLY A 130 9.12 -20.18 42.94
CA GLY A 130 8.82 -20.75 44.26
C GLY A 130 8.87 -22.28 44.25
N SER A 131 8.29 -22.92 43.24
CA SER A 131 8.36 -24.39 43.12
C SER A 131 9.79 -24.87 42.88
N LEU A 132 10.58 -24.17 42.09
CA LEU A 132 12.01 -24.45 41.86
C LEU A 132 12.86 -24.31 43.13
N ASN A 133 12.68 -23.22 43.89
CA ASN A 133 13.43 -22.96 45.12
C ASN A 133 13.02 -23.90 46.28
N SER A 134 11.78 -24.40 46.28
CA SER A 134 11.28 -25.33 47.31
C SER A 134 11.86 -26.75 47.21
N ILE A 135 12.65 -27.06 46.17
CA ILE A 135 13.26 -28.38 46.00
C ILE A 135 14.49 -28.47 46.90
N GLU A 136 14.32 -29.07 48.07
CA GLU A 136 15.43 -29.41 48.97
C GLU A 136 16.27 -30.55 48.37
N TRP A 137 17.35 -30.22 47.66
CA TRP A 137 18.24 -31.22 47.07
C TRP A 137 18.97 -32.07 48.13
N SER A 138 19.24 -31.50 49.30
CA SER A 138 20.00 -32.11 50.40
C SER A 138 19.22 -33.10 51.28
N SER A 139 17.88 -33.10 51.25
CA SER A 139 17.07 -33.98 52.10
C SER A 139 17.06 -35.42 51.61
N SER A 140 17.31 -36.40 52.48
CA SER A 140 17.31 -37.83 52.14
C SER A 140 15.92 -38.48 52.19
N THR A 141 14.90 -37.74 52.66
CA THR A 141 13.54 -38.23 52.92
C THR A 141 12.68 -38.38 51.66
N ILE A 142 13.06 -37.71 50.56
CA ILE A 142 12.33 -37.70 49.30
C ILE A 142 13.15 -38.43 48.23
N THR A 143 12.52 -39.32 47.46
CA THR A 143 13.18 -40.07 46.38
C THR A 143 13.72 -39.13 45.31
N VAL A 144 14.91 -39.43 44.79
CA VAL A 144 15.58 -38.60 43.76
C VAL A 144 14.72 -38.44 42.50
N ASP A 145 13.94 -39.47 42.14
CA ASP A 145 13.09 -39.44 40.95
C ASP A 145 11.95 -38.44 41.08
N SER A 146 11.30 -38.35 42.25
CA SER A 146 10.25 -37.35 42.48
C SER A 146 10.78 -35.91 42.52
N LYS A 147 12.03 -35.71 42.96
CA LYS A 147 12.70 -34.40 42.88
C LYS A 147 12.98 -33.99 41.43
N LYS A 148 13.48 -34.93 40.61
CA LYS A 148 13.69 -34.73 39.18
C LYS A 148 12.39 -34.39 38.48
N GLU A 149 11.31 -35.13 38.74
CA GLU A 149 10.00 -34.88 38.15
C GLU A 149 9.49 -33.47 38.46
N ARG A 150 9.59 -33.01 39.71
CA ARG A 150 9.21 -31.64 40.10
C ARG A 150 10.04 -30.57 39.41
N PHE A 151 11.35 -30.79 39.31
CA PHE A 151 12.26 -29.89 38.61
C PHE A 151 11.91 -29.79 37.13
N PHE A 152 11.84 -30.92 36.42
CA PHE A 152 11.53 -30.95 34.99
C PHE A 152 10.14 -30.40 34.69
N THR A 153 9.13 -30.67 35.53
CA THR A 153 7.79 -30.10 35.37
C THR A 153 7.81 -28.58 35.53
N SER A 154 8.57 -28.04 36.49
CA SER A 154 8.68 -26.59 36.70
C SER A 154 9.41 -25.90 35.54
N VAL A 155 10.50 -26.51 35.05
CA VAL A 155 11.24 -26.03 33.86
C VAL A 155 10.37 -26.11 32.61
N GLN A 156 9.63 -27.19 32.40
CA GLN A 156 8.73 -27.34 31.25
C GLN A 156 7.60 -26.29 31.26
N ARG A 157 7.03 -25.97 32.43
CA ARG A 157 6.05 -24.88 32.56
C ARG A 157 6.64 -23.53 32.20
N LEU A 158 7.87 -23.28 32.62
CA LEU A 158 8.58 -22.03 32.30
C LEU A 158 8.84 -21.91 30.79
N LEU A 159 9.29 -22.99 30.15
CA LEU A 159 9.50 -23.03 28.70
C LEU A 159 8.19 -22.83 27.92
N ALA A 160 7.11 -23.51 28.34
CA ALA A 160 5.80 -23.35 27.71
C ALA A 160 5.29 -21.91 27.79
N LEU A 161 5.50 -21.24 28.93
CA LEU A 161 5.11 -19.84 29.12
C LEU A 161 5.90 -18.88 28.21
N ILE A 162 7.17 -19.18 27.93
CA ILE A 162 7.99 -18.40 27.00
C ILE A 162 7.58 -18.65 25.55
N GLU A 163 7.29 -19.90 25.20
CA GLU A 163 6.80 -20.27 23.86
C GLU A 163 5.43 -19.64 23.57
N ASP A 164 4.51 -19.67 24.53
CA ASP A 164 3.22 -18.99 24.46
C ASP A 164 3.38 -17.48 24.30
N GLU A 165 4.35 -16.85 24.97
CA GLU A 165 4.64 -15.43 24.75
C GLU A 165 5.20 -15.16 23.35
N SER A 166 6.16 -15.98 22.89
CA SER A 166 6.76 -15.84 21.56
C SER A 166 5.73 -15.95 20.44
N THR A 167 4.77 -16.88 20.55
CA THR A 167 3.70 -17.04 19.56
C THR A 167 2.76 -15.83 19.54
N VAL A 168 2.42 -15.28 20.71
CA VAL A 168 1.61 -14.06 20.82
C VAL A 168 2.33 -12.84 20.26
N ASP A 169 3.63 -12.70 20.50
CA ASP A 169 4.44 -11.59 19.97
C ASP A 169 4.61 -11.71 18.43
N ALA A 170 4.77 -12.92 17.89
CA ALA A 170 4.77 -13.15 16.44
C ALA A 170 3.42 -12.76 15.81
N PHE A 171 2.31 -13.11 16.44
CA PHE A 171 0.97 -12.72 15.97
C PHE A 171 0.76 -11.20 16.05
N LEU A 172 1.23 -10.54 17.12
CA LEU A 172 1.23 -9.09 17.24
C LEU A 172 2.02 -8.42 16.10
N ASN A 173 3.20 -8.94 15.75
CA ASN A 173 4.00 -8.42 14.65
C ASN A 173 3.24 -8.45 13.32
N VAL A 174 2.54 -9.56 13.03
CA VAL A 174 1.70 -9.66 11.83
C VAL A 174 0.58 -8.61 11.85
N VAL A 175 -0.11 -8.44 12.98
CA VAL A 175 -1.16 -7.42 13.12
C VAL A 175 -0.61 -6.01 12.95
N LEU A 176 0.57 -5.71 13.51
CA LEU A 176 1.22 -4.40 13.36
C LEU A 176 1.61 -4.11 11.91
N VAL A 177 2.11 -5.10 11.18
CA VAL A 177 2.41 -4.96 9.74
C VAL A 177 1.13 -4.66 8.94
N ILE A 178 0.02 -5.35 9.23
CA ILE A 178 -1.27 -5.08 8.58
C ILE A 178 -1.75 -3.66 8.90
N LEU A 179 -1.65 -3.22 10.16
CA LEU A 179 -2.00 -1.85 10.57
C LEU A 179 -1.10 -0.80 9.90
N LEU A 180 0.18 -1.09 9.69
CA LEU A 180 1.10 -0.23 8.95
C LEU A 180 0.64 -0.07 7.49
N ILE A 181 0.31 -1.17 6.81
CA ILE A 181 -0.23 -1.14 5.44
C ILE A 181 -1.53 -0.34 5.41
N ARG A 182 -2.40 -0.50 6.42
CA ARG A 182 -3.63 0.30 6.54
C ARG A 182 -3.36 1.78 6.75
N CYS A 183 -2.36 2.14 7.54
CA CYS A 183 -1.93 3.51 7.71
C CYS A 183 -1.50 4.11 6.37
N ILE A 184 -0.73 3.36 5.56
CA ILE A 184 -0.32 3.78 4.21
C ILE A 184 -1.55 3.98 3.31
N GLN A 185 -2.52 3.07 3.31
CA GLN A 185 -3.75 3.21 2.53
C GLN A 185 -4.58 4.44 2.94
N CYS A 186 -4.58 4.82 4.22
CA CYS A 186 -5.27 6.01 4.70
C CYS A 186 -4.65 7.32 4.19
N THR A 187 -3.40 7.28 3.70
CA THR A 187 -2.74 8.47 3.14
C THR A 187 -3.25 8.90 1.75
N ASN A 188 -4.17 8.13 1.15
CA ASN A 188 -4.82 8.42 -0.14
C ASN A 188 -5.67 9.70 -0.16
N LEU A 189 -5.74 10.43 0.95
CA LEU A 189 -6.45 11.70 1.07
C LEU A 189 -5.80 12.83 0.25
N HIS A 190 -4.52 12.70 -0.11
CA HIS A 190 -3.80 13.70 -0.90
C HIS A 190 -3.49 13.19 -2.31
N PRO A 191 -3.71 13.99 -3.39
CA PRO A 191 -3.47 13.58 -4.78
C PRO A 191 -2.05 13.02 -5.04
N ARG A 192 -1.00 13.64 -4.48
CA ARG A 192 0.38 13.13 -4.63
C ARG A 192 0.63 11.78 -3.95
N LEU A 193 -0.07 11.49 -2.84
CA LEU A 193 0.04 10.20 -2.14
C LEU A 193 -0.87 9.15 -2.79
N ALA A 194 -2.01 9.58 -3.33
CA ALA A 194 -2.90 8.77 -4.15
C ALA A 194 -2.25 8.33 -5.46
N LEU A 195 -1.27 9.10 -6.00
CA LEU A 195 -0.47 8.67 -7.15
C LEU A 195 0.33 7.39 -6.82
N LEU A 196 0.97 7.32 -5.65
CA LEU A 196 1.75 6.15 -5.24
C LEU A 196 0.85 4.92 -5.06
N THR A 197 -0.19 5.05 -4.25
CA THR A 197 -1.09 3.92 -3.94
C THR A 197 -1.96 3.53 -5.14
N GLY A 198 -2.36 4.50 -5.96
CA GLY A 198 -3.03 4.26 -7.24
C GLY A 198 -2.14 3.52 -8.22
N THR A 199 -0.86 3.88 -8.30
CA THR A 199 0.13 3.17 -9.14
C THR A 199 0.27 1.72 -8.70
N VAL A 200 0.46 1.48 -7.39
CA VAL A 200 0.56 0.11 -6.85
C VAL A 200 -0.72 -0.67 -7.14
N SER A 201 -1.90 -0.10 -6.83
CA SER A 201 -3.19 -0.75 -7.05
C SER A 201 -3.43 -1.07 -8.54
N LYS A 202 -2.95 -0.23 -9.45
CA LYS A 202 -3.08 -0.46 -10.90
C LYS A 202 -2.09 -1.51 -11.39
N ALA A 203 -0.87 -1.51 -10.85
CA ALA A 203 0.18 -2.47 -11.16
C ALA A 203 -0.03 -3.85 -10.54
N MET A 204 -0.93 -4.00 -9.55
CA MET A 204 -1.11 -5.28 -8.83
C MET A 204 -1.42 -6.47 -9.75
N ASP A 205 -2.27 -6.26 -10.78
CA ASP A 205 -2.63 -7.33 -11.71
C ASP A 205 -1.41 -7.75 -12.55
N ASP A 206 -0.68 -6.79 -13.11
CA ASP A 206 0.55 -7.04 -13.87
C ASP A 206 1.65 -7.66 -12.99
N PHE A 207 1.76 -7.24 -11.72
CA PHE A 207 2.69 -7.82 -10.75
C PHE A 207 2.37 -9.26 -10.42
N TRP A 208 1.09 -9.65 -10.35
CA TRP A 208 0.72 -11.03 -10.11
C TRP A 208 1.21 -11.93 -11.26
N HIS A 209 1.01 -11.51 -12.50
CA HIS A 209 1.51 -12.22 -13.68
C HIS A 209 3.04 -12.26 -13.73
N ALA A 210 3.70 -11.13 -13.43
CA ALA A 210 5.16 -11.07 -13.34
C ALA A 210 5.70 -12.01 -12.25
N THR A 211 5.05 -12.06 -11.08
CA THR A 211 5.45 -12.93 -9.97
C THR A 211 5.39 -14.40 -10.35
N LEU A 212 4.34 -14.84 -11.07
CA LEU A 212 4.26 -16.22 -11.56
C LEU A 212 5.41 -16.57 -12.50
N LEU A 213 5.80 -15.64 -13.39
CA LEU A 213 6.94 -15.82 -14.28
C LEU A 213 8.26 -15.88 -13.50
N ILE A 214 8.45 -15.01 -12.51
CA ILE A 214 9.64 -14.99 -11.64
C ILE A 214 9.78 -16.30 -10.88
N VAL A 215 8.70 -16.75 -10.22
CA VAL A 215 8.71 -18.01 -9.45
C VAL A 215 8.97 -19.21 -10.35
N MET A 216 8.45 -19.22 -11.58
CA MET A 216 8.70 -20.30 -12.54
C MET A 216 10.16 -20.33 -13.02
N ILE A 217 10.75 -19.16 -13.32
CA ILE A 217 12.16 -19.06 -13.71
C ILE A 217 13.07 -19.43 -12.53
N MET A 218 12.85 -18.83 -11.36
CA MET A 218 13.60 -19.17 -10.14
C MET A 218 13.45 -20.66 -9.81
N GLY A 219 12.25 -21.22 -9.89
CA GLY A 219 11.99 -22.66 -9.76
C GLY A 219 12.84 -23.51 -10.68
N SER A 220 12.93 -23.14 -11.95
CA SER A 220 13.73 -23.87 -12.93
C SER A 220 15.22 -23.81 -12.61
N PHE A 221 15.74 -22.63 -12.25
CA PHE A 221 17.13 -22.48 -11.83
C PHE A 221 17.43 -23.19 -10.51
N ALA A 222 16.50 -23.23 -9.55
CA ALA A 222 16.65 -23.97 -8.30
C ALA A 222 16.72 -25.48 -8.54
N GLY A 223 15.92 -25.99 -9.48
CA GLY A 223 16.00 -27.40 -9.89
C GLY A 223 17.35 -27.75 -10.50
N ILE A 224 17.87 -26.90 -11.38
CA ILE A 224 19.20 -27.08 -11.98
C ILE A 224 20.30 -26.98 -10.92
N GLY A 225 20.24 -25.97 -10.05
CA GLY A 225 21.24 -25.71 -9.02
C GLY A 225 21.32 -26.84 -7.98
N SER A 226 20.17 -27.26 -7.45
CA SER A 226 20.11 -28.38 -6.50
C SER A 226 20.54 -29.71 -7.12
N TRP A 227 20.18 -29.97 -8.39
CA TRP A 227 20.60 -31.19 -9.06
C TRP A 227 22.09 -31.22 -9.37
N ARG A 228 22.68 -30.10 -9.80
CA ARG A 228 24.10 -30.05 -10.22
C ARG A 228 25.07 -29.85 -9.07
N PHE A 229 24.73 -28.99 -8.10
CA PHE A 229 25.64 -28.54 -7.03
C PHE A 229 25.22 -29.01 -5.64
N GLY A 230 24.06 -29.68 -5.49
CA GLY A 230 23.54 -30.08 -4.20
C GLY A 230 24.37 -31.11 -3.44
N SER A 231 25.27 -31.85 -4.11
CA SER A 231 26.22 -32.75 -3.46
C SER A 231 27.51 -32.09 -3.00
N GLU A 232 27.85 -30.94 -3.58
CA GLU A 232 29.13 -30.24 -3.39
C GLU A 232 29.00 -29.07 -2.42
N MET A 233 27.83 -28.42 -2.37
CA MET A 233 27.60 -27.20 -1.60
C MET A 233 26.33 -27.28 -0.74
N GLU A 234 26.46 -26.94 0.55
CA GLU A 234 25.34 -26.89 1.49
C GLU A 234 24.27 -25.85 1.10
N ALA A 235 24.69 -24.76 0.43
CA ALA A 235 23.80 -23.73 -0.11
C ALA A 235 22.81 -24.27 -1.17
N PHE A 236 23.15 -25.40 -1.82
CA PHE A 236 22.32 -26.04 -2.84
C PHE A 236 21.76 -27.40 -2.40
N ALA A 237 21.98 -27.81 -1.15
CA ALA A 237 21.65 -29.15 -0.67
C ALA A 237 20.13 -29.42 -0.58
N THR A 238 19.36 -28.42 -0.16
CA THR A 238 17.89 -28.50 -0.09
C THR A 238 17.23 -27.50 -1.02
N TRP A 239 16.00 -27.79 -1.45
CA TRP A 239 15.23 -26.89 -2.30
C TRP A 239 15.02 -25.51 -1.64
N GLU A 240 14.75 -25.51 -0.33
CA GLU A 240 14.56 -24.28 0.46
C GLU A 240 15.87 -23.47 0.56
N SER A 241 16.99 -24.13 0.90
CA SER A 241 18.31 -23.49 0.95
C SER A 241 18.71 -22.92 -0.41
N THR A 242 18.44 -23.66 -1.49
CA THR A 242 18.70 -23.21 -2.86
C THR A 242 17.88 -21.98 -3.22
N MET A 243 16.58 -21.98 -2.90
CA MET A 243 15.70 -20.84 -3.14
C MET A 243 16.13 -19.59 -2.38
N GLN A 244 16.52 -19.76 -1.12
CA GLN A 244 17.01 -18.66 -0.29
C GLN A 244 18.34 -18.11 -0.83
N THR A 245 19.27 -18.99 -1.20
CA THR A 245 20.56 -18.61 -1.80
C THR A 245 20.34 -17.88 -3.13
N GLN A 246 19.44 -18.35 -3.99
CA GLN A 246 19.09 -17.66 -5.23
C GLN A 246 18.47 -16.28 -5.00
N PHE A 247 17.58 -16.16 -4.01
CA PHE A 247 17.01 -14.88 -3.65
C PHE A 247 18.08 -13.89 -3.17
N PHE A 248 19.06 -14.33 -2.37
CA PHE A 248 20.20 -13.50 -1.98
C PHE A 248 21.12 -13.15 -3.16
N MET A 249 21.39 -14.11 -4.06
CA MET A 249 22.14 -13.84 -5.29
C MET A 249 21.44 -12.80 -6.18
N MET A 250 20.10 -12.78 -6.23
CA MET A 250 19.34 -11.74 -6.92
C MET A 250 19.53 -10.35 -6.29
N LEU A 251 19.68 -10.27 -4.97
CA LEU A 251 19.99 -9.02 -4.24
C LEU A 251 21.47 -8.62 -4.38
N GLY A 252 22.32 -9.47 -4.95
CA GLY A 252 23.75 -9.27 -5.09
C GLY A 252 24.58 -9.76 -3.90
N ASP A 253 23.98 -10.54 -2.98
CA ASP A 253 24.67 -11.19 -1.89
C ASP A 253 25.03 -12.63 -2.28
N PHE A 254 26.34 -12.93 -2.28
CA PHE A 254 26.90 -14.22 -2.67
C PHE A 254 27.45 -14.99 -1.46
N GLY A 255 27.11 -14.62 -0.22
CA GLY A 255 27.70 -15.20 1.00
C GLY A 255 27.56 -16.72 1.16
N GLY A 256 26.72 -17.40 0.36
CA GLY A 256 26.61 -18.86 0.32
C GLY A 256 27.45 -19.55 -0.77
N VAL A 257 28.16 -18.78 -1.60
CA VAL A 257 28.88 -19.27 -2.79
C VAL A 257 30.24 -18.57 -2.91
N GLU A 258 31.04 -18.56 -1.84
CA GLU A 258 32.26 -17.71 -1.74
C GLU A 258 33.31 -17.97 -2.85
N ASP A 259 33.35 -19.18 -3.43
CA ASP A 259 34.30 -19.58 -4.49
C ASP A 259 33.65 -19.79 -5.86
N TRP A 260 32.54 -19.10 -6.15
CA TRP A 260 31.78 -19.28 -7.40
C TRP A 260 32.60 -19.08 -8.69
N ALA A 261 33.72 -18.37 -8.62
CA ALA A 261 34.59 -18.06 -9.75
C ALA A 261 35.66 -19.13 -10.01
N GLU A 262 35.91 -20.06 -9.08
CA GLU A 262 36.96 -21.07 -9.21
C GLU A 262 36.53 -22.24 -10.11
N GLU A 263 35.24 -22.59 -10.06
CA GLU A 263 34.66 -23.63 -10.90
C GLU A 263 33.94 -23.04 -12.12
N ALA A 264 34.39 -23.42 -13.32
CA ALA A 264 33.83 -22.90 -14.56
C ALA A 264 32.33 -23.19 -14.72
N ASP A 265 31.86 -24.35 -14.25
CA ASP A 265 30.44 -24.73 -14.30
C ASP A 265 29.58 -23.86 -13.38
N LEU A 266 30.06 -23.58 -12.16
CA LEU A 266 29.38 -22.75 -11.19
C LEU A 266 29.40 -21.28 -11.60
N ALA A 267 30.54 -20.80 -12.10
CA ALA A 267 30.67 -19.45 -12.65
C ALA A 267 29.70 -19.23 -13.82
N ALA A 268 29.60 -20.20 -14.75
CA ALA A 268 28.66 -20.13 -15.86
C ALA A 268 27.20 -20.12 -15.38
N PHE A 269 26.85 -20.94 -14.37
CA PHE A 269 25.52 -20.96 -13.78
C PHE A 269 25.16 -19.62 -13.12
N VAL A 270 26.04 -19.07 -12.27
CA VAL A 270 25.82 -17.81 -11.57
C VAL A 270 25.72 -16.65 -12.56
N VAL A 271 26.61 -16.58 -13.54
CA VAL A 271 26.57 -15.53 -14.59
C VAL A 271 25.28 -15.62 -15.40
N LEU A 272 24.88 -16.83 -15.81
CA LEU A 272 23.63 -17.03 -16.55
C LEU A 272 22.42 -16.62 -15.70
N TYR A 273 22.39 -17.01 -14.42
CA TYR A 273 21.33 -16.67 -13.48
C TYR A 273 21.23 -15.14 -13.30
N VAL A 274 22.34 -14.47 -13.00
CA VAL A 274 22.37 -13.01 -12.80
C VAL A 274 21.97 -12.28 -14.07
N ILE A 275 22.47 -12.69 -15.25
CA ILE A 275 22.09 -12.08 -16.52
C ILE A 275 20.58 -12.23 -16.77
N VAL A 276 20.02 -13.43 -16.58
CA VAL A 276 18.60 -13.68 -16.81
C VAL A 276 17.74 -12.91 -15.79
N MET A 277 18.06 -12.97 -14.50
CA MET A 277 17.29 -12.30 -13.46
C MET A 277 17.41 -10.78 -13.54
N PHE A 278 18.61 -10.25 -13.76
CA PHE A 278 18.82 -8.81 -13.85
C PHE A 278 18.23 -8.24 -15.15
N LEU A 279 18.52 -8.84 -16.31
CA LEU A 279 18.06 -8.28 -17.59
C LEU A 279 16.57 -8.52 -17.84
N LEU A 280 16.04 -9.70 -17.49
CA LEU A 280 14.65 -10.03 -17.80
C LEU A 280 13.74 -9.56 -16.67
N VAL A 281 13.98 -10.00 -15.44
CA VAL A 281 13.04 -9.76 -14.33
C VAL A 281 13.04 -8.31 -13.86
N LEU A 282 14.22 -7.73 -13.58
CA LEU A 282 14.29 -6.38 -13.02
C LEU A 282 13.81 -5.31 -14.01
N ASN A 283 14.21 -5.41 -15.28
CA ASN A 283 13.77 -4.48 -16.32
C ASN A 283 12.27 -4.60 -16.62
N PHE A 284 11.71 -5.81 -16.58
CA PHE A 284 10.28 -6.01 -16.77
C PHE A 284 9.47 -5.43 -15.60
N LEU A 285 9.93 -5.63 -14.37
CA LEU A 285 9.29 -5.05 -13.18
C LEU A 285 9.31 -3.51 -13.25
N LEU A 286 10.43 -2.92 -13.64
CA LEU A 286 10.53 -1.47 -13.84
C LEU A 286 9.55 -0.97 -14.91
N ALA A 287 9.44 -1.69 -16.03
CA ALA A 287 8.51 -1.33 -17.11
C ALA A 287 7.04 -1.32 -16.63
N ILE A 288 6.62 -2.33 -15.86
CA ILE A 288 5.28 -2.39 -15.25
C ILE A 288 5.03 -1.18 -14.35
N VAL A 289 5.98 -0.86 -13.46
CA VAL A 289 5.86 0.27 -12.54
C VAL A 289 5.75 1.59 -13.29
N VAL A 290 6.58 1.80 -14.31
CA VAL A 290 6.59 3.03 -15.12
C VAL A 290 5.28 3.17 -15.88
N GLU A 291 4.78 2.11 -16.52
CA GLU A 291 3.52 2.17 -17.26
C GLU A 291 2.33 2.46 -16.33
N ALA A 292 2.24 1.78 -15.19
CA ALA A 292 1.19 2.03 -14.20
C ALA A 292 1.25 3.48 -13.66
N TYR A 293 2.46 3.98 -13.38
CA TYR A 293 2.68 5.35 -12.94
C TYR A 293 2.20 6.35 -13.98
N LEU A 294 2.57 6.17 -15.25
CA LEU A 294 2.17 7.06 -16.34
C LEU A 294 0.66 7.05 -16.56
N GLN A 295 -0.03 5.91 -16.38
CA GLN A 295 -1.48 5.83 -16.50
C GLN A 295 -2.19 6.57 -15.36
N VAL A 296 -1.73 6.42 -14.12
CA VAL A 296 -2.35 7.09 -12.97
C VAL A 296 -2.06 8.58 -13.02
N ARG A 297 -0.83 8.97 -13.39
CA ARG A 297 -0.48 10.38 -13.59
C ARG A 297 -1.36 11.05 -14.64
N ARG A 298 -1.54 10.42 -15.82
CA ARG A 298 -2.46 10.91 -16.86
C ARG A 298 -3.88 11.16 -16.31
N LYS A 299 -4.39 10.27 -15.46
CA LYS A 299 -5.72 10.43 -14.84
C LYS A 299 -5.77 11.61 -13.86
N ILE A 300 -4.71 11.85 -13.10
CA ILE A 300 -4.62 12.98 -12.16
C ILE A 300 -4.47 14.29 -12.94
N ASP A 301 -3.64 14.32 -13.97
CA ASP A 301 -3.42 15.50 -14.82
C ASP A 301 -4.74 15.93 -15.51
N LEU A 302 -5.50 14.97 -16.05
CA LEU A 302 -6.84 15.21 -16.62
C LEU A 302 -7.85 15.73 -15.59
N ALA A 303 -7.67 15.41 -14.31
CA ALA A 303 -8.58 15.81 -13.25
C ALA A 303 -8.35 17.25 -12.76
N GLN A 304 -7.28 17.94 -13.18
CA GLN A 304 -6.99 19.36 -12.87
C GLN A 304 -7.17 19.77 -11.39
N PHE A 305 -6.86 18.88 -10.43
CA PHE A 305 -7.04 19.13 -8.99
C PHE A 305 -5.74 19.43 -8.22
N GLU A 306 -4.59 19.59 -8.87
CA GLU A 306 -3.34 19.77 -8.10
C GLU A 306 -3.20 21.19 -7.53
N GLN A 307 -3.59 21.36 -6.27
CA GLN A 307 -3.08 22.40 -5.40
C GLN A 307 -2.12 21.81 -4.36
N GLU A 308 -1.31 22.66 -3.73
CA GLU A 308 -0.47 22.23 -2.61
C GLU A 308 -1.34 21.74 -1.43
N PHE A 309 -0.89 20.70 -0.72
CA PHE A 309 -1.62 20.05 0.38
C PHE A 309 -2.25 21.03 1.39
N PHE A 310 -1.49 22.03 1.83
CA PHE A 310 -1.96 23.00 2.80
C PHE A 310 -3.05 23.92 2.22
N THR A 311 -2.92 24.28 0.94
CA THR A 311 -3.93 25.07 0.23
C THR A 311 -5.23 24.27 0.12
N ASP A 312 -5.14 22.99 -0.25
CA ASP A 312 -6.30 22.10 -0.30
C ASP A 312 -6.97 21.94 1.06
N MET A 313 -6.19 21.67 2.11
CA MET A 313 -6.72 21.55 3.47
C MET A 313 -7.42 22.83 3.93
N ILE A 314 -6.83 24.00 3.67
CA ILE A 314 -7.43 25.30 3.98
C ILE A 314 -8.70 25.52 3.15
N CYS A 315 -8.70 25.18 1.86
CA CYS A 315 -9.87 25.27 0.98
C CYS A 315 -11.00 24.35 1.47
N VAL A 316 -10.68 23.14 1.94
CA VAL A 316 -11.64 22.19 2.50
C VAL A 316 -12.25 22.73 3.79
N LEU A 317 -11.43 23.24 4.71
CA LEU A 317 -11.91 23.82 5.96
C LEU A 317 -12.74 25.07 5.71
N ARG A 318 -12.26 25.97 4.83
CA ARG A 318 -12.94 27.21 4.45
C ARG A 318 -14.28 26.92 3.79
N TYR A 319 -14.37 25.96 2.88
CA TYR A 319 -15.64 25.55 2.30
C TYR A 319 -16.60 25.00 3.37
N ASN A 320 -16.13 24.21 4.34
CA ASN A 320 -17.01 23.73 5.41
C ASN A 320 -17.56 24.89 6.24
N VAL A 321 -16.75 25.90 6.56
CA VAL A 321 -17.21 27.13 7.23
C VAL A 321 -18.20 27.91 6.36
N LEU A 322 -17.91 28.09 5.07
CA LEU A 322 -18.80 28.78 4.12
C LEU A 322 -20.11 28.03 3.90
N ARG A 323 -20.09 26.69 3.94
CA ARG A 323 -21.28 25.83 3.90
C ARG A 323 -22.20 26.11 5.09
N PHE A 324 -21.65 26.16 6.30
CA PHE A 324 -22.43 26.51 7.49
C PHE A 324 -22.93 27.95 7.46
N ARG A 325 -22.15 28.88 6.90
CA ARG A 325 -22.50 30.31 6.87
C ARG A 325 -23.55 30.67 5.81
N TYR A 326 -23.40 30.14 4.59
CA TYR A 326 -24.21 30.49 3.42
C TYR A 326 -25.19 29.40 3.00
N GLY A 327 -25.20 28.25 3.68
CA GLY A 327 -26.13 27.15 3.43
C GLY A 327 -25.86 26.43 2.10
N TRP A 328 -24.59 26.26 1.73
CA TRP A 328 -24.22 25.55 0.51
C TRP A 328 -24.60 24.05 0.57
N PRO A 329 -24.92 23.43 -0.57
CA PRO A 329 -25.23 22.00 -0.64
C PRO A 329 -24.02 21.14 -0.26
N GLU A 330 -24.27 19.86 0.02
CA GLU A 330 -23.19 18.91 0.31
C GLU A 330 -22.34 18.63 -0.94
N ARG A 331 -21.02 18.55 -0.77
CA ARG A 331 -20.07 18.30 -1.87
C ARG A 331 -20.41 17.04 -2.67
N ARG A 332 -20.86 15.98 -1.98
CA ARG A 332 -21.22 14.71 -2.63
C ARG A 332 -22.40 14.89 -3.57
N ILE A 333 -23.44 15.60 -3.14
CA ILE A 333 -24.64 15.86 -3.94
C ILE A 333 -24.30 16.79 -5.11
N LEU A 334 -23.49 17.82 -4.84
CA LEU A 334 -23.04 18.75 -5.88
C LEU A 334 -22.18 18.04 -6.93
N GLY A 335 -21.25 17.17 -6.51
CA GLY A 335 -20.41 16.38 -7.42
C GLY A 335 -21.24 15.44 -8.30
N LEU A 336 -22.20 14.72 -7.73
CA LEU A 336 -23.09 13.82 -8.48
C LEU A 336 -23.91 14.56 -9.55
N LEU A 337 -24.35 15.78 -9.25
CA LEU A 337 -25.11 16.58 -10.22
C LEU A 337 -24.25 17.20 -11.30
N ILE A 338 -23.03 17.60 -10.96
CA ILE A 338 -22.05 18.06 -11.95
C ILE A 338 -21.71 16.93 -12.92
N ASP A 339 -21.56 15.71 -12.39
CA ASP A 339 -21.30 14.50 -13.19
C ASP A 339 -22.51 14.11 -14.06
N ASP A 340 -23.74 14.26 -13.54
CA ASP A 340 -24.98 14.05 -14.30
C ASP A 340 -25.19 15.08 -15.41
N LEU A 341 -24.78 16.33 -15.17
CA LEU A 341 -24.92 17.41 -16.15
C LEU A 341 -23.98 17.24 -17.36
N LYS A 342 -22.86 16.51 -17.25
CA LYS A 342 -21.87 16.24 -18.32
C LYS A 342 -21.49 17.46 -19.19
N MET A 343 -21.72 18.68 -18.70
CA MET A 343 -21.49 19.89 -19.46
C MET A 343 -20.11 20.43 -19.13
N LEU A 344 -19.29 20.67 -20.16
CA LEU A 344 -17.95 21.25 -20.03
C LEU A 344 -17.94 22.62 -19.34
N ASN A 345 -19.07 23.34 -19.36
CA ASN A 345 -19.23 24.64 -18.71
C ASN A 345 -20.55 24.68 -17.95
N ILE A 346 -20.51 25.06 -16.67
CA ILE A 346 -21.72 25.18 -15.84
C ILE A 346 -22.04 26.66 -15.65
N GLY A 347 -23.13 27.11 -16.26
CA GLY A 347 -23.59 28.48 -16.14
C GLY A 347 -24.27 28.77 -14.80
N PHE A 348 -24.37 30.06 -14.46
CA PHE A 348 -25.11 30.54 -13.29
C PHE A 348 -26.59 30.08 -13.32
N LEU A 349 -27.20 30.06 -14.50
CA LEU A 349 -28.60 29.63 -14.67
C LEU A 349 -28.77 28.12 -14.44
N ASP A 350 -27.81 27.32 -14.88
CA ASP A 350 -27.89 25.85 -14.80
C ASP A 350 -27.83 25.40 -13.34
N LEU A 351 -26.94 26.00 -12.55
CA LEU A 351 -26.86 25.77 -11.11
C LEU A 351 -28.05 26.35 -10.35
N TRP A 352 -28.62 27.47 -10.79
CA TRP A 352 -29.82 28.01 -10.16
C TRP A 352 -31.04 27.11 -10.39
N ASN A 353 -31.18 26.56 -11.60
CA ASN A 353 -32.30 25.68 -11.98
C ASN A 353 -32.29 24.35 -11.20
N THR A 354 -31.17 23.96 -10.61
CA THR A 354 -31.08 22.76 -9.75
C THR A 354 -31.76 22.92 -8.37
N GLY A 355 -32.06 24.15 -7.95
CA GLY A 355 -32.77 24.43 -6.69
C GLY A 355 -32.00 24.11 -5.39
N LEU A 356 -30.71 23.75 -5.48
CA LEU A 356 -29.90 23.37 -4.32
C LEU A 356 -29.48 24.53 -3.42
N PHE A 357 -29.40 25.73 -4.00
CA PHE A 357 -28.95 26.92 -3.29
C PHE A 357 -30.16 27.66 -2.73
N LYS A 358 -30.16 27.92 -1.42
CA LYS A 358 -31.28 28.59 -0.74
C LYS A 358 -31.53 30.00 -1.25
N ASN A 359 -30.47 30.72 -1.62
CA ASN A 359 -30.53 32.13 -2.01
C ASN A 359 -29.66 32.41 -3.25
N GLN A 360 -30.10 33.33 -4.12
CA GLN A 360 -29.30 33.78 -5.28
C GLN A 360 -27.94 34.38 -4.86
N LYS A 361 -27.89 35.07 -3.71
CA LYS A 361 -26.65 35.58 -3.10
C LYS A 361 -25.69 34.46 -2.65
N SER A 362 -26.21 33.31 -2.22
CA SER A 362 -25.38 32.17 -1.83
C SER A 362 -24.70 31.53 -3.04
N LEU A 363 -25.39 31.53 -4.19
CA LEU A 363 -24.85 31.09 -5.47
C LEU A 363 -23.80 32.07 -6.01
N GLN A 364 -24.01 33.38 -5.84
CA GLN A 364 -23.02 34.39 -6.23
C GLN A 364 -21.71 34.24 -5.45
N HIS A 365 -21.76 34.05 -4.12
CA HIS A 365 -20.57 33.77 -3.32
C HIS A 365 -19.93 32.42 -3.64
N PHE A 366 -20.72 31.44 -4.13
CA PHE A 366 -20.19 30.16 -4.60
C PHE A 366 -19.36 30.37 -5.88
N PHE A 367 -19.88 31.12 -6.87
CA PHE A 367 -19.12 31.48 -8.07
C PHE A 367 -17.91 32.37 -7.77
N GLU A 368 -17.99 33.27 -6.79
CA GLU A 368 -16.86 34.11 -6.38
C GLU A 368 -15.73 33.28 -5.71
N TYR A 369 -16.11 32.25 -4.96
CA TYR A 369 -15.16 31.33 -4.33
C TYR A 369 -14.52 30.38 -5.34
N PHE A 370 -15.33 29.79 -6.22
CA PHE A 370 -14.87 28.80 -7.19
C PHE A 370 -14.36 29.39 -8.51
N GLY A 371 -14.68 30.64 -8.83
CA GLY A 371 -14.16 31.34 -10.01
C GLY A 371 -12.66 31.65 -9.93
N ARG A 372 -12.00 31.30 -8.82
CA ARG A 372 -10.54 31.28 -8.67
C ARG A 372 -9.90 30.00 -9.20
N PHE A 373 -10.71 28.98 -9.51
CA PHE A 373 -10.25 27.69 -9.98
C PHE A 373 -10.63 27.55 -11.46
N ASP A 374 -9.71 26.96 -12.23
CA ASP A 374 -9.75 26.93 -13.70
C ASP A 374 -10.95 26.16 -14.29
N PHE A 375 -11.59 25.29 -13.49
CA PHE A 375 -12.70 24.43 -13.92
C PHE A 375 -14.02 25.17 -14.22
N LEU A 376 -14.15 26.45 -13.83
CA LEU A 376 -15.27 27.31 -14.20
C LEU A 376 -14.94 28.26 -15.35
N GLU A 377 -13.66 28.35 -15.77
CA GLU A 377 -13.29 29.11 -16.94
C GLU A 377 -13.61 28.30 -18.21
N PRO A 378 -14.29 28.90 -19.20
CA PRO A 378 -14.57 28.20 -20.44
C PRO A 378 -13.25 27.87 -21.15
N HIS A 379 -13.04 26.59 -21.44
CA HIS A 379 -11.89 26.15 -22.25
C HIS A 379 -11.85 26.97 -23.55
N LYS A 380 -10.73 27.64 -23.83
CA LYS A 380 -10.57 28.42 -25.05
C LYS A 380 -10.58 27.47 -26.25
N ILE A 381 -11.69 27.48 -27.00
CA ILE A 381 -11.83 26.72 -28.23
C ILE A 381 -10.87 27.34 -29.26
N THR A 382 -9.77 26.66 -29.55
CA THR A 382 -8.93 26.99 -30.71
C THR A 382 -9.55 26.42 -31.98
N LYS A 383 -9.14 26.90 -33.16
CA LYS A 383 -9.67 26.47 -34.47
C LYS A 383 -9.61 24.94 -34.72
N TYR A 384 -8.87 24.19 -33.90
CA TYR A 384 -8.65 22.75 -34.02
C TYR A 384 -9.21 21.91 -32.86
N GLY A 385 -9.99 22.50 -31.94
CA GLY A 385 -10.65 21.78 -30.84
C GLY A 385 -10.23 22.21 -29.44
N VAL A 386 -10.76 21.49 -28.44
CA VAL A 386 -10.58 21.73 -27.00
C VAL A 386 -9.15 21.35 -26.57
N GLY A 387 -8.32 22.34 -26.28
CA GLY A 387 -7.29 22.32 -25.23
C GLY A 387 -6.09 21.37 -25.25
N GLU A 388 -6.01 20.31 -26.06
CA GLU A 388 -4.93 19.31 -25.89
C GLU A 388 -3.60 19.61 -26.62
N LYS A 389 -3.56 20.55 -27.58
CA LYS A 389 -2.42 20.71 -28.49
C LYS A 389 -1.54 21.93 -28.26
N GLU A 390 -1.66 22.64 -27.14
CA GLU A 390 -0.83 23.84 -26.94
C GLU A 390 0.66 23.49 -26.73
N ASP A 391 0.97 22.34 -26.14
CA ASP A 391 2.35 21.86 -25.97
C ASP A 391 2.92 21.21 -27.24
N GLU A 392 2.13 20.49 -28.03
CA GLU A 392 2.55 19.99 -29.35
C GLU A 392 2.77 21.14 -30.34
N MET A 393 1.92 22.16 -30.35
CA MET A 393 2.08 23.31 -31.24
C MET A 393 3.30 24.15 -30.85
N LYS A 394 3.56 24.36 -29.56
CA LYS A 394 4.77 25.08 -29.09
C LYS A 394 6.05 24.32 -29.46
N THR A 395 6.06 23.00 -29.31
CA THR A 395 7.22 22.15 -29.65
C THR A 395 7.45 22.10 -31.17
N VAL A 396 6.40 21.97 -31.98
CA VAL A 396 6.51 22.03 -33.45
C VAL A 396 7.02 23.40 -33.91
N VAL A 397 6.49 24.50 -33.38
CA VAL A 397 6.95 25.86 -33.70
C VAL A 397 8.41 26.08 -33.25
N GLU A 398 8.84 25.48 -32.14
CA GLU A 398 10.23 25.55 -31.69
C GLU A 398 11.18 24.72 -32.55
N ILE A 399 10.75 23.53 -33.00
CA ILE A 399 11.48 22.69 -33.95
C ILE A 399 11.61 23.43 -35.30
N GLU A 400 10.54 24.01 -35.81
CA GLU A 400 10.55 24.79 -37.06
C GLU A 400 11.47 26.02 -36.96
N LYS A 401 11.46 26.73 -35.81
CA LYS A 401 12.40 27.83 -35.55
C LYS A 401 13.86 27.35 -35.56
N ARG A 402 14.15 26.19 -34.99
CA ARG A 402 15.52 25.61 -35.00
C ARG A 402 15.94 25.16 -36.40
N VAL A 403 15.05 24.52 -37.15
CA VAL A 403 15.30 24.08 -38.53
C VAL A 403 15.48 25.28 -39.47
N ALA A 404 14.63 26.30 -39.37
CA ALA A 404 14.75 27.53 -40.15
C ALA A 404 16.07 28.27 -39.86
N LYS A 405 16.51 28.28 -38.59
CA LYS A 405 17.81 28.86 -38.19
C LYS A 405 19.00 28.08 -38.74
N LEU A 406 18.93 26.75 -38.82
CA LEU A 406 19.97 25.90 -39.40
C LEU A 406 20.07 26.04 -40.93
N LEU A 407 18.94 26.27 -41.59
CA LEU A 407 18.85 26.41 -43.04
C LEU A 407 18.95 27.88 -43.53
N GLY A 408 19.11 28.85 -42.62
CA GLY A 408 19.18 30.28 -42.95
C GLY A 408 17.89 30.87 -43.55
N MET A 409 16.75 30.20 -43.36
CA MET A 409 15.46 30.59 -43.92
C MET A 409 14.58 31.29 -42.88
N ARG A 410 13.64 32.13 -43.33
CA ARG A 410 12.65 32.76 -42.44
C ARG A 410 11.56 31.75 -42.04
N VAL A 411 11.09 31.81 -40.80
CA VAL A 411 9.96 30.99 -40.36
C VAL A 411 8.69 31.48 -41.07
N PRO A 412 7.92 30.59 -41.74
CA PRO A 412 6.71 30.97 -42.45
C PRO A 412 5.63 31.47 -41.48
N THR A 413 4.83 32.43 -41.95
CA THR A 413 3.77 33.08 -41.15
C THR A 413 2.56 32.15 -41.02
N VAL A 414 1.77 32.24 -39.95
CA VAL A 414 0.57 31.40 -39.71
C VAL A 414 -0.40 31.40 -40.91
N ARG A 415 -0.48 32.52 -41.64
CA ARG A 415 -1.27 32.64 -42.88
C ARG A 415 -0.69 31.85 -44.05
N GLU A 416 0.64 31.82 -44.18
CA GLU A 416 1.37 31.09 -45.23
C GLU A 416 1.31 29.58 -44.97
N GLN A 417 1.38 29.16 -43.70
CA GLN A 417 1.20 27.75 -43.29
C GLN A 417 -0.21 27.23 -43.64
N ALA A 418 -1.25 28.03 -43.38
CA ALA A 418 -2.63 27.66 -43.70
C ALA A 418 -2.90 27.52 -45.22
N LEU A 419 -2.06 28.15 -46.06
CA LEU A 419 -2.14 28.05 -47.52
C LEU A 419 -1.36 26.84 -48.07
N MET A 420 -0.34 26.34 -47.36
CA MET A 420 0.39 25.14 -47.77
C MET A 420 -0.41 23.85 -47.51
N ASP A 421 -1.19 23.80 -46.42
CA ASP A 421 -2.05 22.66 -46.08
C ASP A 421 -3.31 22.55 -46.97
N ARG A 422 -3.63 23.59 -47.72
CA ARG A 422 -4.83 23.69 -48.58
C ARG A 422 -4.50 24.32 -49.93
N PRO A 423 -3.97 23.55 -50.90
CA PRO A 423 -3.64 24.07 -52.23
C PRO A 423 -4.87 24.52 -53.04
N ASP A 424 -6.07 24.15 -52.60
CA ASP A 424 -7.38 24.49 -53.16
C ASP A 424 -7.82 25.95 -52.93
N LEU A 425 -7.16 26.68 -52.02
CA LEU A 425 -7.48 28.08 -51.68
C LEU A 425 -6.47 29.09 -52.27
N SER A 426 -5.80 28.73 -53.36
CA SER A 426 -4.69 29.49 -53.96
C SER A 426 -5.10 30.66 -54.87
N ASP A 427 -6.39 31.03 -54.91
CA ASP A 427 -6.89 32.12 -55.77
C ASP A 427 -6.90 33.46 -55.01
N PRO A 428 -6.17 34.51 -55.46
CA PRO A 428 -5.93 35.71 -54.67
C PRO A 428 -7.15 36.63 -54.47
N ASP A 429 -8.29 36.38 -55.13
CA ASP A 429 -9.45 37.30 -55.16
C ASP A 429 -10.75 36.78 -54.50
N THR A 430 -10.69 35.77 -53.63
CA THR A 430 -11.87 35.35 -52.86
C THR A 430 -12.03 36.13 -51.54
N PRO A 431 -13.07 36.99 -51.37
CA PRO A 431 -13.29 37.69 -50.12
C PRO A 431 -13.94 36.75 -49.09
N ILE A 432 -13.25 36.50 -47.97
CA ILE A 432 -13.85 35.83 -46.81
C ILE A 432 -14.76 36.84 -46.11
N SER A 433 -16.05 36.81 -46.42
CA SER A 433 -17.05 37.54 -45.66
C SER A 433 -17.23 36.91 -44.28
N ILE A 434 -16.91 37.65 -43.22
CA ILE A 434 -17.27 37.32 -41.84
C ILE A 434 -18.76 37.59 -41.69
N GLN A 435 -19.62 36.57 -41.89
CA GLN A 435 -21.04 36.69 -41.60
C GLN A 435 -21.30 36.53 -40.09
N ARG A 436 -21.57 37.67 -39.44
CA ARG A 436 -22.36 37.77 -38.21
C ARG A 436 -23.86 37.58 -38.53
N SER A 437 -24.51 36.58 -37.93
CA SER A 437 -25.92 36.52 -37.46
C SER A 437 -26.28 35.03 -37.35
N MET A 438 -27.00 34.51 -36.36
CA MET A 438 -28.29 34.98 -35.85
C MET A 438 -28.50 34.61 -34.37
N THR A 439 -29.12 35.56 -33.69
CA THR A 439 -29.96 35.40 -32.50
C THR A 439 -31.06 34.35 -32.70
N VAL A 440 -31.29 33.47 -31.71
CA VAL A 440 -32.53 32.69 -31.59
C VAL A 440 -33.12 32.92 -30.20
N LYS A 441 -34.35 33.46 -30.17
CA LYS A 441 -35.25 33.54 -29.00
C LYS A 441 -36.29 32.40 -29.07
N PRO A 442 -37.02 32.11 -27.99
CA PRO A 442 -37.26 30.75 -27.49
C PRO A 442 -38.58 30.12 -27.94
N GLY A 443 -38.64 28.79 -27.84
CA GLY A 443 -39.88 28.03 -27.65
C GLY A 443 -40.37 27.24 -28.86
N ALA A 444 -40.01 25.95 -28.93
CA ALA A 444 -40.87 24.85 -29.36
C ALA A 444 -40.11 23.51 -29.15
N ARG A 445 -40.68 22.59 -28.38
CA ARG A 445 -40.25 21.16 -28.37
C ARG A 445 -40.79 20.46 -29.61
N PRO A 446 -40.02 19.52 -30.21
CA PRO A 446 -40.50 18.14 -30.36
C PRO A 446 -39.39 17.13 -30.01
N SER A 447 -39.59 16.27 -29.01
CA SER A 447 -39.98 14.85 -29.07
C SER A 447 -38.90 13.87 -29.54
N LEU A 448 -38.57 12.97 -28.60
CA LEU A 448 -37.88 11.69 -28.66
C LEU A 448 -37.82 10.97 -30.03
N TRP A 449 -36.73 10.18 -30.14
CA TRP A 449 -36.41 9.10 -31.10
C TRP A 449 -35.53 9.54 -32.28
N ASP A 450 -34.59 8.64 -32.63
CA ASP A 450 -33.61 8.69 -33.73
C ASP A 450 -32.29 9.43 -33.35
N VAL A 451 -31.09 8.84 -33.34
CA VAL A 451 -30.55 7.65 -34.03
C VAL A 451 -29.35 7.13 -33.22
N THR A 452 -29.40 5.84 -32.88
CA THR A 452 -28.24 4.98 -32.65
C THR A 452 -27.54 4.68 -33.98
N ARG A 453 -26.24 4.94 -34.07
CA ARG A 453 -25.26 4.08 -34.76
C ARG A 453 -23.85 4.37 -34.30
#